data_AF-A0A7L0RKU3-F1
#
_entry.id   AF-A0A7L0RKU3-F1
#
_cell.length_a   1.000
_cell.length_b   1.000
_cell.length_c   1.000
_cell.angle_alpha   90.00
_cell.angle_beta   90.00
_cell.angle_gamma   90.00
#
_symmetry.space_group_name_H-M   'P 1'
#
loop_
_entity.id
_entity.type
_entity.pdbx_description
1 polymer ?
#
loop_
_entity_poly.entity_id
_entity_poly.type
_entity_poly.pdbx_seq_one_letter_code
_entity_poly.pdbx_strand_id
1 'polypeptide(L)'
;MKTLGKSYILGILPCAFYLPLVVSIQEITIPAHLKSAVVKIPVNSTSCSVTCGLGFKLEELCEITAEGQRRNCSLHRSECLTSWVCGLHHFTVPVGKPFQFSCLTLGTAGLGSQAYIYKWRLAQGLITTNDALFKPFKNSNSVIRFSPTKESDAGTYRCDVQMLKTFRIIKRVYFGVTVIQNDLVDLNFQKFLTWEQKLTAKKQGEPTENFTHEEAQEEQHFCQGELFYECLVGVGSGMIGGVLVSVALCFLRKILRR
;
A
#
# COMPACT_ATOMS: atom_id res chain seq x y z
N MET A 1 70.34 -0.33 33.48
CA MET A 1 70.85 -1.68 33.12
C MET A 1 69.69 -2.65 33.02
N LYS A 2 69.66 -3.41 31.92
CA LYS A 2 69.07 -4.74 31.72
C LYS A 2 67.53 -4.86 31.59
N THR A 3 67.15 -4.85 30.32
CA THR A 3 66.13 -5.66 29.62
C THR A 3 65.82 -7.06 30.18
N LEU A 4 64.53 -7.43 30.18
CA LEU A 4 63.90 -8.68 29.69
C LEU A 4 62.42 -8.60 30.15
N GLY A 5 61.36 -8.66 29.35
CA GLY A 5 61.13 -9.38 28.11
C GLY A 5 60.34 -10.66 28.40
N LYS A 6 59.00 -10.63 28.30
CA LYS A 6 58.14 -11.65 27.65
C LYS A 6 56.65 -11.53 28.05
N SER A 7 55.84 -11.29 27.02
CA SER A 7 54.66 -12.11 26.66
C SER A 7 53.54 -12.29 27.71
N TYR A 8 52.59 -11.35 27.72
CA TYR A 8 51.23 -11.56 28.23
C TYR A 8 50.22 -11.30 27.09
N ILE A 9 50.27 -12.15 26.06
CA ILE A 9 49.22 -12.22 25.03
C ILE A 9 48.82 -13.70 24.92
N LEU A 10 48.23 -14.24 25.98
CA LEU A 10 47.51 -15.52 25.95
C LEU A 10 46.72 -15.62 27.27
N GLY A 11 45.50 -15.09 27.32
CA GLY A 11 44.75 -15.15 28.57
C GLY A 11 43.43 -14.39 28.69
N ILE A 12 42.74 -14.05 27.59
CA ILE A 12 41.38 -13.49 27.68
C ILE A 12 40.49 -14.18 26.62
N LEU A 13 40.41 -15.50 26.71
CA LEU A 13 39.52 -16.34 25.89
C LEU A 13 39.12 -17.59 26.70
N PRO A 14 38.60 -17.39 27.94
CA PRO A 14 37.33 -18.03 28.27
C PRO A 14 36.54 -17.24 29.34
N CYS A 15 36.14 -15.99 29.07
CA CYS A 15 35.17 -15.29 29.94
C CYS A 15 33.84 -14.98 29.26
N ALA A 16 33.64 -15.42 28.01
CA ALA A 16 32.40 -15.20 27.27
C ALA A 16 31.31 -16.26 27.52
N PHE A 17 31.60 -17.35 28.25
CA PHE A 17 30.68 -18.48 28.44
C PHE A 17 30.11 -18.63 29.86
N TYR A 18 30.31 -17.65 30.75
CA TYR A 18 29.78 -17.67 32.13
C TYR A 18 28.85 -16.49 32.45
N LEU A 19 28.14 -15.95 31.46
CA LEU A 19 26.97 -15.12 31.75
C LEU A 19 25.76 -16.04 31.83
N PRO A 20 25.16 -16.25 33.02
CA PRO A 20 23.88 -16.91 33.10
C PRO A 20 22.87 -15.97 32.42
N LEU A 21 22.41 -16.35 31.22
CA LEU A 21 21.20 -15.82 30.58
C LEU A 21 19.99 -16.28 31.40
N VAL A 22 19.93 -15.90 32.68
CA VAL A 22 18.71 -15.92 33.46
C VAL A 22 18.06 -14.58 33.19
N VAL A 23 17.40 -14.49 32.03
CA VAL A 23 16.37 -13.48 31.83
C VAL A 23 15.27 -13.86 32.82
N SER A 24 15.24 -13.16 33.97
CA SER A 24 14.10 -13.23 34.88
C SER A 24 12.89 -12.78 34.07
N ILE A 25 12.01 -13.72 33.74
CA ILE A 25 10.70 -13.41 33.19
C ILE A 25 9.97 -12.72 34.33
N GLN A 26 9.97 -11.39 34.31
CA GLN A 26 9.27 -10.58 35.28
C GLN A 26 7.79 -10.97 35.20
N GLU A 27 7.25 -11.47 36.30
CA GLU A 27 5.87 -11.94 36.36
C GLU A 27 4.94 -10.76 36.06
N ILE A 28 4.35 -10.76 34.86
CA ILE A 28 3.48 -9.68 34.40
C ILE A 28 2.22 -9.71 35.27
N THR A 29 2.17 -8.83 36.26
CA THR A 29 1.01 -8.70 37.13
C THR A 29 -0.09 -7.97 36.38
N ILE A 30 -1.01 -8.72 35.76
CA ILE A 30 -2.16 -8.15 35.04
C ILE A 30 -3.11 -7.51 36.06
N PRO A 31 -3.40 -6.20 35.94
CA PRO A 31 -4.33 -5.49 36.83
C PRO A 31 -5.71 -6.16 36.92
N ALA A 32 -6.30 -6.20 38.12
CA ALA A 32 -7.57 -6.90 38.39
C ALA A 32 -8.73 -6.44 37.48
N HIS A 33 -8.77 -5.18 37.08
CA HIS A 33 -9.81 -4.64 36.20
C HIS A 33 -9.74 -5.18 34.76
N LEU A 34 -8.56 -5.61 34.29
CA LEU A 34 -8.40 -6.25 32.97
C LEU A 34 -8.82 -7.73 32.99
N LYS A 35 -8.80 -8.37 34.17
CA LYS A 35 -9.22 -9.77 34.35
C LYS A 35 -10.74 -9.96 34.24
N SER A 36 -11.52 -8.88 34.28
CA SER A 36 -12.99 -8.90 34.14
C SER A 36 -13.49 -8.00 33.01
N ALA A 37 -12.59 -7.49 32.16
CA ALA A 37 -12.97 -6.56 31.10
C ALA A 37 -13.69 -7.30 29.97
N VAL A 38 -14.83 -6.76 29.55
CA VAL A 38 -15.54 -7.19 28.34
C VAL A 38 -15.16 -6.23 27.22
N VAL A 39 -14.61 -6.77 26.13
CA VAL A 39 -14.17 -5.95 24.99
C VAL A 39 -15.02 -6.30 23.77
N LYS A 40 -15.56 -5.28 23.10
CA LYS A 40 -16.26 -5.44 21.83
C LYS A 40 -15.25 -5.35 20.68
N ILE A 41 -15.03 -6.46 19.99
CA ILE A 41 -14.05 -6.55 18.89
C ILE A 41 -14.67 -7.13 17.62
N PRO A 42 -14.15 -6.79 16.43
CA PRO A 42 -14.50 -7.47 15.19
C PRO A 42 -13.90 -8.88 15.19
N VAL A 43 -14.76 -9.90 15.14
CA VAL A 43 -14.34 -11.32 15.09
C VAL A 43 -14.35 -11.89 13.68
N ASN A 44 -15.15 -11.29 12.79
CA ASN A 44 -15.25 -11.68 11.40
C ASN A 44 -15.50 -10.44 10.53
N SER A 45 -14.99 -10.44 9.30
CA SER A 45 -15.15 -9.32 8.36
C SER A 45 -15.21 -9.85 6.94
N THR A 46 -16.17 -9.34 6.15
CA THR A 46 -16.14 -9.55 4.70
C THR A 46 -15.00 -8.75 4.06
N SER A 47 -14.62 -9.14 2.85
CA SER A 47 -13.80 -8.31 1.96
C SER A 47 -14.48 -6.97 1.67
N CYS A 48 -13.68 -5.98 1.28
CA CYS A 48 -14.19 -4.67 0.89
C CYS A 48 -15.05 -4.78 -0.37
N SER A 49 -16.17 -4.07 -0.43
CA SER A 49 -17.10 -4.09 -1.57
C SER A 49 -16.50 -3.59 -2.89
N VAL A 50 -15.34 -2.94 -2.83
CA VAL A 50 -14.62 -2.38 -3.97
C VAL A 50 -13.17 -2.83 -3.96
N THR A 51 -12.59 -2.98 -5.14
CA THR A 51 -11.16 -3.28 -5.32
C THR A 51 -10.30 -2.02 -5.22
N CYS A 52 -10.88 -0.84 -5.43
CA CYS A 52 -10.21 0.45 -5.33
C CYS A 52 -11.17 1.54 -4.82
N GLY A 53 -10.62 2.53 -4.14
CA GLY A 53 -11.35 3.66 -3.57
C GLY A 53 -12.10 3.29 -2.30
N LEU A 54 -13.10 4.11 -1.98
CA LEU A 54 -13.93 3.94 -0.80
C LEU A 54 -15.03 2.90 -1.08
N GLY A 55 -15.14 1.91 -0.21
CA GLY A 55 -16.21 0.92 -0.18
C GLY A 55 -16.71 0.69 1.23
N PHE A 56 -17.43 -0.41 1.40
CA PHE A 56 -17.89 -0.87 2.70
C PHE A 56 -17.59 -2.35 2.87
N LYS A 57 -17.51 -2.77 4.13
CA LYS A 57 -17.43 -4.18 4.52
C LYS A 57 -18.39 -4.42 5.69
N LEU A 58 -18.76 -5.68 5.88
CA LEU A 58 -19.59 -6.09 7.01
C LEU A 58 -18.68 -6.75 8.04
N GLU A 59 -18.66 -6.20 9.24
CA GLU A 59 -17.91 -6.69 10.39
C GLU A 59 -18.87 -7.26 11.43
N GLU A 60 -18.58 -8.46 11.91
CA GLU A 60 -19.27 -9.04 13.05
C GLU A 60 -18.56 -8.59 14.32
N LEU A 61 -19.20 -7.72 15.09
CA LEU A 61 -18.71 -7.23 16.38
C LEU A 61 -19.32 -8.05 17.51
N CYS A 62 -18.49 -8.77 18.27
CA CYS A 62 -18.89 -9.53 19.45
C CYS A 62 -18.23 -8.98 20.70
N GLU A 63 -18.90 -9.14 21.84
CA GLU A 63 -18.30 -8.96 23.16
C GLU A 63 -17.54 -10.22 23.57
N ILE A 64 -16.28 -10.05 23.94
CA ILE A 64 -15.41 -11.13 24.40
C ILE A 64 -15.18 -10.95 25.90
N THR A 65 -15.51 -11.98 26.67
CA THR A 65 -15.25 -12.03 28.11
C THR A 65 -13.81 -12.47 28.39
N ALA A 66 -13.35 -12.35 29.64
CA ALA A 66 -11.99 -12.75 30.02
C ALA A 66 -11.71 -14.25 29.79
N GLU A 67 -12.75 -15.07 29.74
CA GLU A 67 -12.72 -16.51 29.45
C GLU A 67 -12.72 -16.82 27.94
N GLY A 68 -12.72 -15.79 27.08
CA GLY A 68 -12.71 -15.93 25.62
C GLY A 68 -14.08 -16.26 25.01
N GLN A 69 -15.16 -16.23 25.79
CA GLN A 69 -16.50 -16.53 25.28
C GLN A 69 -17.06 -15.35 24.47
N ARG A 70 -17.60 -15.64 23.29
CA ARG A 70 -18.29 -14.67 22.42
C ARG A 70 -19.73 -14.49 22.87
N ARG A 71 -20.16 -13.24 23.11
CA ARG A 71 -21.54 -12.87 23.43
C ARG A 71 -21.96 -11.63 22.66
N ASN A 72 -23.26 -11.38 22.54
CA ASN A 72 -23.84 -10.15 21.97
C ASN A 72 -23.23 -9.75 20.60
N CYS A 73 -23.17 -10.71 19.68
CA CYS A 73 -22.65 -10.48 18.33
C CYS A 73 -23.65 -9.68 17.48
N SER A 74 -23.15 -8.67 16.77
CA SER A 74 -23.96 -7.81 15.90
C SER A 74 -23.20 -7.53 14.61
N LEU A 75 -23.91 -7.53 13.47
CA LEU A 75 -23.34 -7.12 12.20
C LEU A 75 -23.31 -5.60 12.11
N HIS A 76 -22.14 -5.08 11.76
CA HIS A 76 -21.87 -3.66 11.61
C HIS A 76 -21.30 -3.39 10.21
N ARG A 77 -21.83 -2.36 9.54
CA ARG A 77 -21.30 -1.93 8.25
C ARG A 77 -20.26 -0.84 8.49
N SER A 78 -19.00 -1.13 8.19
CA SER A 78 -17.90 -0.17 8.28
C SER A 78 -17.37 0.22 6.91
N GLU A 79 -16.79 1.41 6.83
CA GLU A 79 -16.15 1.92 5.62
C GLU A 79 -14.76 1.28 5.45
N CYS A 80 -14.39 0.98 4.22
CA CYS A 80 -13.06 0.49 3.87
C CYS A 80 -12.47 1.31 2.74
N LEU A 81 -11.17 1.60 2.84
CA LEU A 81 -10.39 2.24 1.79
C LEU A 81 -9.30 1.25 1.38
N THR A 82 -9.35 0.80 0.12
CA THR A 82 -8.30 -0.03 -0.47
C THR A 82 -7.25 0.87 -1.13
N SER A 83 -6.90 0.62 -2.39
CA SER A 83 -6.07 1.55 -3.16
C SER A 83 -6.88 2.78 -3.57
N TRP A 84 -6.42 3.98 -3.25
CA TRP A 84 -7.06 5.21 -3.72
C TRP A 84 -6.88 5.44 -5.23
N VAL A 85 -6.00 4.70 -5.91
CA VAL A 85 -5.82 4.74 -7.38
C VAL A 85 -6.53 3.55 -8.02
N CYS A 86 -7.53 3.85 -8.85
CA CYS A 86 -8.38 2.85 -9.53
C CYS A 86 -7.92 2.48 -10.94
N GLY A 87 -6.85 3.09 -11.45
CA GLY A 87 -6.38 2.85 -12.81
C GLY A 87 -7.30 3.45 -13.88
N LEU A 88 -7.34 2.80 -15.04
CA LEU A 88 -7.95 3.28 -16.28
C LEU A 88 -9.10 2.36 -16.73
N HIS A 89 -10.26 2.96 -17.00
CA HIS A 89 -11.40 2.29 -17.63
C HIS A 89 -11.55 2.77 -19.07
N HIS A 90 -11.66 1.84 -20.01
CA HIS A 90 -11.82 2.15 -21.43
C HIS A 90 -13.28 2.00 -21.88
N PHE A 91 -13.75 2.96 -22.67
CA PHE A 91 -15.06 2.97 -23.29
C PHE A 91 -14.94 3.32 -24.77
N THR A 92 -15.68 2.59 -25.59
CA THR A 92 -15.86 2.89 -27.01
C THR A 92 -17.32 3.27 -27.22
N VAL A 93 -17.55 4.46 -27.78
CA VAL A 93 -18.88 5.06 -27.87
C VAL A 93 -19.18 5.44 -29.32
N PRO A 94 -20.28 4.96 -29.90
CA PRO A 94 -20.72 5.40 -31.22
C PRO A 94 -21.13 6.88 -31.26
N VAL A 95 -20.75 7.60 -32.32
CA VAL A 95 -21.18 8.98 -32.59
C VAL A 95 -22.70 9.07 -32.60
N GLY A 96 -23.25 10.12 -32.00
CA GLY A 96 -24.68 10.41 -31.98
C GLY A 96 -25.45 9.69 -30.86
N LYS A 97 -24.87 8.70 -30.18
CA LYS A 97 -25.52 8.03 -29.05
C LYS A 97 -25.31 8.78 -27.73
N PRO A 98 -26.28 8.77 -26.80
CA PRO A 98 -26.05 9.27 -25.46
C PRO A 98 -25.09 8.36 -24.71
N PHE A 99 -24.19 8.94 -23.93
CA PHE A 99 -23.23 8.20 -23.12
C PHE A 99 -23.00 8.88 -21.79
N GLN A 100 -22.77 8.09 -20.74
CA GLN A 100 -22.45 8.62 -19.42
C GLN A 100 -21.54 7.68 -18.65
N PHE A 101 -20.73 8.25 -17.79
CA PHE A 101 -19.87 7.51 -16.88
C PHE A 101 -19.72 8.28 -15.57
N SER A 102 -19.52 7.52 -14.49
CA SER A 102 -19.54 8.03 -13.12
C SER A 102 -18.22 7.76 -12.42
N CYS A 103 -17.79 8.73 -11.62
CA CYS A 103 -16.63 8.60 -10.76
C CYS A 103 -16.90 7.72 -9.53
N LEU A 104 -18.16 7.61 -9.10
CA LEU A 104 -18.60 6.70 -8.05
C LEU A 104 -19.25 5.45 -8.63
N THR A 105 -18.94 4.31 -8.04
CA THR A 105 -19.55 3.02 -8.38
C THR A 105 -20.86 2.90 -7.60
N LEU A 106 -21.94 2.45 -8.26
CA LEU A 106 -23.22 2.16 -7.58
C LEU A 106 -22.96 1.19 -6.41
N GLY A 107 -23.28 1.61 -5.18
CA GLY A 107 -23.07 0.83 -3.95
C GLY A 107 -22.27 1.54 -2.86
N THR A 108 -21.44 2.53 -3.21
CA THR A 108 -20.68 3.35 -2.24
C THR A 108 -21.49 4.55 -1.73
N ALA A 109 -22.67 4.80 -2.31
CA ALA A 109 -23.58 5.90 -1.98
C ALA A 109 -24.40 5.66 -0.68
N GLY A 110 -23.86 4.89 0.27
CA GLY A 110 -24.48 4.70 1.58
C GLY A 110 -24.38 5.94 2.47
N LEU A 111 -23.38 6.79 2.24
CA LEU A 111 -23.25 8.12 2.82
C LEU A 111 -23.32 9.15 1.69
N GLY A 112 -24.27 10.07 1.81
CA GLY A 112 -24.76 10.92 0.73
C GLY A 112 -23.71 11.65 -0.10
N SER A 113 -24.10 11.97 -1.33
CA SER A 113 -23.37 12.80 -2.29
C SER A 113 -22.86 14.13 -1.72
N GLN A 114 -23.42 14.61 -0.60
CA GLN A 114 -22.96 15.80 0.14
C GLN A 114 -21.60 15.65 0.85
N ALA A 115 -21.05 14.45 1.03
CA ALA A 115 -19.78 14.27 1.75
C ALA A 115 -18.53 14.44 0.88
N TYR A 116 -18.70 14.57 -0.45
CA TYR A 116 -17.60 14.48 -1.40
C TYR A 116 -17.58 15.63 -2.41
N ILE A 117 -16.37 16.00 -2.83
CA ILE A 117 -16.09 16.92 -3.93
C ILE A 117 -15.54 16.12 -5.11
N TYR A 118 -16.04 16.39 -6.31
CA TYR A 118 -15.56 15.79 -7.54
C TYR A 118 -14.76 16.81 -8.33
N LYS A 119 -13.52 16.45 -8.68
CA LYS A 119 -12.67 17.26 -9.55
C LYS A 119 -12.37 16.49 -10.82
N TRP A 120 -12.99 16.93 -11.89
CA TRP A 120 -12.74 16.41 -13.22
C TRP A 120 -11.63 17.19 -13.92
N ARG A 121 -10.85 16.50 -14.75
CA ARG A 121 -9.82 17.07 -15.62
C ARG A 121 -9.69 16.20 -16.86
N LEU A 122 -9.35 16.81 -17.99
CA LEU A 122 -8.81 16.06 -19.13
C LEU A 122 -7.33 15.76 -18.85
N ALA A 123 -6.91 14.53 -19.11
CA ALA A 123 -5.55 14.03 -18.87
C ALA A 123 -4.87 13.73 -20.20
N GLN A 124 -3.60 14.14 -20.32
CA GLN A 124 -2.78 13.92 -21.51
C GLN A 124 -2.40 12.46 -21.71
N GLY A 125 -2.32 12.01 -22.97
CA GLY A 125 -1.44 10.91 -23.36
C GLY A 125 -1.98 9.49 -23.27
N LEU A 126 -3.30 9.27 -23.31
CA LEU A 126 -3.87 7.90 -23.36
C LEU A 126 -4.81 7.66 -24.55
N ILE A 127 -5.76 8.56 -24.83
CA ILE A 127 -6.66 8.44 -26.00
C ILE A 127 -6.51 9.60 -26.99
N THR A 128 -6.18 10.80 -26.52
CA THR A 128 -5.95 11.96 -27.37
C THR A 128 -4.62 12.62 -27.01
N THR A 129 -3.85 13.00 -28.03
CA THR A 129 -2.59 13.74 -27.93
C THR A 129 -2.75 15.20 -28.36
N ASN A 130 -3.96 15.61 -28.77
CA ASN A 130 -4.19 16.98 -29.22
C ASN A 130 -4.29 17.92 -28.01
N ASP A 131 -3.24 18.72 -27.83
CA ASP A 131 -3.12 19.60 -26.67
C ASP A 131 -4.17 20.72 -26.59
N ALA A 132 -4.78 21.08 -27.73
CA ALA A 132 -5.83 22.09 -27.80
C ALA A 132 -7.11 21.68 -27.02
N LEU A 133 -7.27 20.37 -26.74
CA LEU A 133 -8.42 19.83 -26.04
C LEU A 133 -8.26 19.84 -24.51
N PHE A 134 -7.06 20.02 -23.96
CA PHE A 134 -6.82 20.01 -22.49
C PHE A 134 -7.19 21.31 -21.78
N LYS A 135 -8.31 21.94 -22.17
CA LYS A 135 -8.85 23.07 -21.40
C LYS A 135 -9.34 22.59 -20.03
N PRO A 136 -9.36 23.46 -19.01
CA PRO A 136 -9.90 23.11 -17.69
C PRO A 136 -11.36 22.63 -17.79
N PHE A 137 -11.54 21.32 -17.82
CA PHE A 137 -12.85 20.69 -17.81
C PHE A 137 -13.41 20.75 -16.38
N LYS A 138 -14.44 21.57 -16.17
CA LYS A 138 -15.09 21.72 -14.86
C LYS A 138 -16.46 21.04 -14.90
N ASN A 139 -16.60 19.97 -14.12
CA ASN A 139 -17.90 19.38 -13.80
C ASN A 139 -17.93 19.19 -12.28
N SER A 140 -18.98 19.68 -11.63
CA SER A 140 -19.16 19.55 -10.17
C SER A 140 -19.89 18.25 -9.80
N ASN A 141 -20.48 17.56 -10.77
CA ASN A 141 -21.23 16.34 -10.55
C ASN A 141 -20.32 15.11 -10.55
N SER A 142 -20.77 14.05 -9.89
CA SER A 142 -20.10 12.74 -9.91
C SER A 142 -20.15 12.05 -11.28
N VAL A 143 -20.97 12.56 -12.22
CA VAL A 143 -21.27 11.95 -13.51
C VAL A 143 -20.99 12.92 -14.65
N ILE A 144 -20.33 12.43 -15.71
CA ILE A 144 -20.24 13.09 -17.01
C ILE A 144 -21.31 12.49 -17.94
N ARG A 145 -22.02 13.34 -18.68
CA ARG A 145 -23.06 12.95 -19.63
C ARG A 145 -22.82 13.63 -20.97
N PHE A 146 -22.81 12.85 -22.03
CA PHE A 146 -22.82 13.32 -23.42
C PHE A 146 -24.17 12.98 -24.04
N SER A 147 -24.82 13.98 -24.63
CA SER A 147 -26.12 13.80 -25.27
C SER A 147 -26.32 14.88 -26.35
N PRO A 148 -26.05 14.55 -27.63
CA PRO A 148 -25.42 13.34 -28.15
C PRO A 148 -23.89 13.34 -28.01
N THR A 149 -23.25 12.17 -28.09
CA THR A 149 -21.77 12.06 -28.12
C THR A 149 -21.21 12.49 -29.48
N LYS A 150 -20.16 13.31 -29.46
CA LYS A 150 -19.43 13.81 -30.63
C LYS A 150 -17.99 13.32 -30.64
N GLU A 151 -17.34 13.31 -31.80
CA GLU A 151 -15.92 12.96 -31.90
C GLU A 151 -15.02 13.83 -31.01
N SER A 152 -15.41 15.10 -30.79
CA SER A 152 -14.73 16.02 -29.87
C SER A 152 -14.80 15.61 -28.39
N ASP A 153 -15.69 14.70 -28.02
CA ASP A 153 -15.81 14.20 -26.65
C ASP A 153 -14.82 13.05 -26.38
N ALA A 154 -14.09 12.59 -27.41
CA ALA A 154 -13.05 11.59 -27.25
C ALA A 154 -11.87 12.14 -26.46
N GLY A 155 -11.32 11.33 -25.57
CA GLY A 155 -10.16 11.69 -24.78
C GLY A 155 -10.06 10.93 -23.47
N THR A 156 -9.12 11.35 -22.63
CA THR A 156 -8.90 10.74 -21.32
C THR A 156 -9.36 11.69 -20.23
N TYR A 157 -10.30 11.22 -19.42
CA TYR A 157 -10.89 11.98 -18.32
C TYR A 157 -10.36 11.42 -17.01
N ARG A 158 -9.81 12.29 -16.16
CA ARG A 158 -9.45 11.97 -14.78
C ARG A 158 -10.51 12.52 -13.85
N CYS A 159 -10.96 11.69 -12.91
CA CYS A 159 -11.73 12.13 -11.77
C CYS A 159 -10.95 11.90 -10.47
N ASP A 160 -10.84 12.96 -9.66
CA ASP A 160 -10.43 12.87 -8.27
C ASP A 160 -11.65 13.09 -7.37
N VAL A 161 -11.94 12.12 -6.49
CA VAL A 161 -12.93 12.25 -5.40
C VAL A 161 -12.19 12.69 -4.15
N GLN A 162 -12.63 13.79 -3.56
CA GLN A 162 -12.09 14.35 -2.33
C GLN A 162 -13.15 14.34 -1.24
N MET A 163 -12.75 14.08 0.00
CA MET A 163 -13.63 14.31 1.16
C MET A 163 -13.86 15.81 1.34
N LEU A 164 -15.11 16.23 1.56
CA LEU A 164 -15.47 17.66 1.71
C LEU A 164 -14.76 18.32 2.92
N LYS A 165 -14.65 17.60 4.05
CA LYS A 165 -14.07 18.14 5.28
C LYS A 165 -12.55 18.26 5.26
N THR A 166 -11.87 17.27 4.69
CA THR A 166 -10.40 17.14 4.77
C THR A 166 -9.69 17.40 3.45
N PHE A 167 -10.43 17.51 2.34
CA PHE A 167 -9.93 17.58 0.97
C PHE A 167 -9.00 16.43 0.55
N ARG A 168 -8.90 15.37 1.38
CA ARG A 168 -8.10 14.18 1.08
C ARG A 168 -8.69 13.45 -0.12
N ILE A 169 -7.83 13.10 -1.08
CA ILE A 169 -8.22 12.28 -2.23
C ILE A 169 -8.43 10.84 -1.75
N ILE A 170 -9.63 10.33 -1.98
CA ILE A 170 -10.04 8.97 -1.60
C ILE A 170 -10.22 8.05 -2.80
N LYS A 171 -10.34 8.62 -4.00
CA LYS A 171 -10.42 7.86 -5.25
C LYS A 171 -9.89 8.71 -6.39
N ARG A 172 -9.00 8.15 -7.19
CA ARG A 172 -8.53 8.67 -8.46
C ARG A 172 -8.76 7.62 -9.52
N VAL A 173 -9.48 7.97 -10.57
CA VAL A 173 -9.82 7.07 -11.67
C VAL A 173 -9.65 7.79 -13.00
N TYR A 174 -9.18 7.07 -14.00
CA TYR A 174 -9.03 7.52 -15.37
C TYR A 174 -10.06 6.82 -16.26
N PHE A 175 -10.60 7.54 -17.23
CA PHE A 175 -11.55 7.05 -18.20
C PHE A 175 -11.04 7.39 -19.59
N GLY A 176 -10.69 6.38 -20.39
CA GLY A 176 -10.39 6.54 -21.80
C GLY A 176 -11.68 6.40 -22.60
N VAL A 177 -12.18 7.49 -23.18
CA VAL A 177 -13.38 7.50 -24.02
C VAL A 177 -12.96 7.66 -25.47
N THR A 178 -13.16 6.61 -26.25
CA THR A 178 -12.97 6.62 -27.71
C THR A 178 -14.34 6.78 -28.37
N VAL A 179 -14.47 7.78 -29.24
CA VAL A 179 -15.71 7.99 -29.99
C VAL A 179 -15.48 7.53 -31.43
N ILE A 180 -16.30 6.60 -31.90
CA ILE A 180 -16.16 5.96 -33.23
C ILE A 180 -17.43 6.17 -34.06
N GLN A 181 -17.30 6.15 -35.37
CA GLN A 181 -18.46 6.11 -36.27
C GLN A 181 -19.18 4.75 -36.13
N ASN A 182 -20.49 4.74 -36.44
CA ASN A 182 -21.38 3.61 -36.18
C ASN A 182 -21.01 2.32 -36.94
N ASP A 183 -20.16 2.43 -37.95
CA ASP A 183 -19.70 1.39 -38.87
C ASP A 183 -18.36 0.75 -38.45
N LEU A 184 -17.77 1.19 -37.33
CA LEU A 184 -16.46 0.70 -36.84
C LEU A 184 -16.58 -0.26 -35.65
N VAL A 185 -15.54 -1.08 -35.44
CA VAL A 185 -15.47 -2.14 -34.41
C VAL A 185 -15.42 -1.54 -32.99
N ASP A 186 -16.22 -2.10 -32.07
CA ASP A 186 -16.19 -1.76 -30.65
C ASP A 186 -14.87 -2.23 -30.01
N LEU A 187 -14.06 -1.30 -29.49
CA LEU A 187 -12.77 -1.58 -28.85
C LEU A 187 -12.85 -1.73 -27.31
N ASN A 188 -14.05 -1.90 -26.74
CA ASN A 188 -14.21 -2.03 -25.29
C ASN A 188 -13.76 -3.41 -24.79
N PHE A 189 -12.47 -3.56 -24.48
CA PHE A 189 -11.88 -4.82 -24.00
C PHE A 189 -12.65 -5.45 -22.84
N GLN A 190 -13.14 -4.65 -21.89
CA GLN A 190 -13.85 -5.16 -20.71
C GLN A 190 -15.18 -5.83 -21.07
N LYS A 191 -15.83 -5.39 -22.15
CA LYS A 191 -17.03 -6.03 -22.71
C LYS A 191 -16.71 -7.39 -23.30
N PHE A 192 -15.57 -7.51 -23.99
CA PHE A 192 -15.13 -8.73 -24.68
C PHE A 192 -14.45 -9.76 -23.78
N LEU A 193 -14.11 -9.42 -22.54
CA LEU A 193 -13.59 -10.42 -21.60
C LEU A 193 -14.60 -11.58 -21.43
N THR A 194 -14.11 -12.80 -21.61
CA THR A 194 -14.89 -14.02 -21.38
C THR A 194 -15.29 -14.13 -19.91
N TRP A 195 -16.31 -14.95 -19.60
CA TRP A 195 -16.75 -15.14 -18.22
C TRP A 195 -15.63 -15.64 -17.31
N GLU A 196 -14.80 -16.54 -17.82
CA GLU A 196 -13.62 -17.08 -17.13
C GLU A 196 -12.55 -16.01 -16.86
N GLN A 197 -12.30 -15.11 -17.82
CA GLN A 197 -11.38 -13.98 -17.63
C GLN A 197 -11.92 -12.98 -16.61
N LYS A 198 -13.24 -12.71 -16.61
CA LYS A 198 -13.90 -11.87 -15.60
C LYS A 198 -13.82 -12.48 -14.21
N LEU A 199 -13.92 -13.80 -14.09
CA LEU A 199 -13.75 -14.53 -12.83
C LEU A 199 -12.30 -14.50 -12.35
N THR A 200 -11.32 -14.67 -13.25
CA THR A 200 -9.89 -14.65 -12.90
C THR A 200 -9.46 -13.26 -12.42
N ALA A 201 -9.91 -12.20 -13.09
CA ALA A 201 -9.68 -10.82 -12.66
C ALA A 201 -10.36 -10.48 -11.31
N LYS A 202 -11.46 -11.16 -10.97
CA LYS A 202 -12.13 -11.01 -9.67
C LYS A 202 -11.46 -11.85 -8.58
N LYS A 203 -11.02 -13.07 -8.89
CA LYS A 203 -10.34 -13.99 -7.97
C LYS A 203 -8.98 -13.45 -7.50
N GLN A 204 -8.29 -12.65 -8.32
CA GLN A 204 -7.08 -11.93 -7.86
C GLN A 204 -7.34 -10.90 -6.74
N GLY A 205 -8.60 -10.56 -6.43
CA GLY A 205 -8.98 -9.72 -5.30
C GLY A 205 -9.55 -10.48 -4.09
N GLU A 206 -9.55 -11.81 -4.12
CA GLU A 206 -10.07 -12.68 -3.04
C GLU A 206 -8.96 -13.66 -2.64
N PRO A 207 -8.51 -13.71 -1.38
CA PRO A 207 -7.52 -14.69 -0.97
C PRO A 207 -8.17 -16.07 -1.01
N THR A 208 -7.89 -16.82 -2.08
CA THR A 208 -8.17 -18.26 -2.07
C THR A 208 -7.06 -18.90 -1.28
N GLU A 209 -7.39 -19.33 -0.05
CA GLU A 209 -6.60 -20.28 0.71
C GLU A 209 -6.30 -21.50 -0.17
N ASN A 210 -5.06 -21.98 -0.07
CA ASN A 210 -4.40 -23.06 -0.82
C ASN A 210 -3.49 -22.59 -1.96
N PHE A 211 -2.50 -21.78 -1.62
CA PHE A 211 -1.17 -21.93 -2.22
C PHE A 211 -0.24 -22.49 -1.15
N THR A 212 0.23 -23.70 -1.42
CA THR A 212 1.34 -24.34 -0.73
C THR A 212 2.50 -23.34 -0.65
N HIS A 213 3.05 -23.19 0.55
CA HIS A 213 4.29 -22.47 0.84
C HIS A 213 5.34 -22.78 -0.23
N GLU A 214 5.69 -21.82 -1.09
CA GLU A 214 7.00 -21.77 -1.76
C GLU A 214 7.32 -20.42 -2.44
N GLU A 215 6.34 -19.54 -2.73
CA GLU A 215 6.63 -18.26 -3.42
C GLU A 215 6.89 -17.05 -2.51
N ALA A 216 6.72 -17.17 -1.19
CA ALA A 216 7.03 -16.08 -0.24
C ALA A 216 8.52 -15.97 0.14
N GLN A 217 9.37 -16.89 -0.32
CA GLN A 217 10.78 -16.95 0.07
C GLN A 217 11.71 -16.17 -0.87
N GLU A 218 11.28 -15.84 -2.09
CA GLU A 218 12.15 -15.21 -3.11
C GLU A 218 12.19 -13.68 -3.02
N GLU A 219 11.08 -13.00 -2.69
CA GLU A 219 11.07 -11.53 -2.56
C GLU A 219 11.70 -10.99 -1.27
N GLN A 220 11.69 -11.78 -0.18
CA GLN A 220 12.33 -11.38 1.09
C GLN A 220 13.85 -11.37 1.00
N HIS A 221 14.43 -12.14 0.07
CA HIS A 221 15.88 -12.24 -0.11
C HIS A 221 16.49 -11.01 -0.81
N PHE A 222 15.68 -10.24 -1.55
CA PHE A 222 16.17 -9.09 -2.32
C PHE A 222 16.34 -7.83 -1.46
N CYS A 223 15.39 -7.53 -0.55
CA CYS A 223 15.46 -6.34 0.31
C CYS A 223 16.45 -6.45 1.48
N GLN A 224 16.90 -7.66 1.83
CA GLN A 224 17.82 -7.87 2.95
C GLN A 224 19.30 -7.82 2.53
N GLY A 225 19.61 -7.88 1.23
CA GLY A 225 20.97 -7.88 0.70
C GLY A 225 21.67 -6.52 0.74
N GLU A 226 20.96 -5.41 0.47
CA GLU A 226 21.56 -4.07 0.44
C GLU A 226 21.95 -3.56 1.83
N LEU A 227 21.11 -3.79 2.86
CA LEU A 227 21.39 -3.33 4.23
C LEU A 227 22.56 -4.08 4.89
N PHE A 228 22.78 -5.36 4.54
CA PHE A 228 23.92 -6.11 5.06
C PHE A 228 25.25 -5.68 4.44
N TYR A 229 25.24 -5.27 3.17
CA TYR A 229 26.44 -4.82 2.47
C TYR A 229 26.94 -3.46 2.99
N GLU A 230 26.03 -2.51 3.24
CA GLU A 230 26.41 -1.21 3.80
C GLU A 230 26.96 -1.30 5.24
N CYS A 231 26.39 -2.16 6.08
CA CYS A 231 26.90 -2.41 7.44
C CYS A 231 28.29 -3.07 7.42
N LEU A 232 28.53 -4.03 6.53
CA LEU A 232 29.84 -4.70 6.39
C LEU A 232 30.93 -3.76 5.88
N VAL A 233 30.61 -2.89 4.91
CA VAL A 233 31.55 -1.87 4.40
C VAL A 233 31.81 -0.77 5.45
N GLY A 234 30.81 -0.40 6.26
CA GLY A 234 30.95 0.54 7.36
C GLY A 234 31.86 0.04 8.49
N VAL A 235 31.74 -1.24 8.87
CA VAL A 235 32.56 -1.84 9.94
C VAL A 235 34.00 -2.12 9.46
N GLY A 236 34.19 -2.55 8.21
CA GLY A 236 35.51 -2.85 7.66
C GLY A 236 36.40 -1.61 7.47
N SER A 237 35.83 -0.49 7.04
CA SER A 237 36.57 0.75 6.79
C SER A 237 37.02 1.45 8.09
N GLY A 238 36.23 1.38 9.16
CA GLY A 238 36.56 1.96 10.46
C GLY A 238 37.78 1.33 11.13
N MET A 239 37.91 0.00 11.05
CA MET A 239 39.06 -0.74 11.59
C MET A 239 40.38 -0.37 10.88
N ILE A 240 40.37 -0.30 9.54
CA ILE A 240 41.57 0.02 8.75
C ILE A 240 41.99 1.48 8.98
N GLY A 241 41.03 2.41 9.01
CA GLY A 241 41.29 3.82 9.30
C GLY A 241 41.90 4.02 10.69
N GLY A 242 41.36 3.36 11.72
CA GLY A 242 41.87 3.46 13.09
C GLY A 242 43.31 2.94 13.23
N VAL A 243 43.64 1.83 12.56
CA VAL A 243 45.00 1.28 12.56
C VAL A 243 45.98 2.21 11.86
N LEU A 244 45.62 2.76 10.69
CA LEU A 244 46.50 3.67 9.95
C LEU A 244 46.79 4.97 10.71
N VAL A 245 45.77 5.55 11.38
CA VAL A 245 45.94 6.75 12.22
C VAL A 245 46.83 6.43 13.43
N SER A 246 46.64 5.28 14.07
CA SER A 246 47.48 4.85 15.20
C SER A 246 48.95 4.67 14.80
N VAL A 247 49.21 4.07 13.63
CA VAL A 247 50.56 3.91 13.09
C VAL A 247 51.17 5.27 12.73
N ALA A 248 50.44 6.16 12.07
CA ALA A 248 50.92 7.50 11.74
C ALA A 248 51.26 8.33 13.00
N LEU A 249 50.43 8.26 14.04
CA LEU A 249 50.68 8.90 15.32
C LEU A 249 51.89 8.29 16.05
N CYS A 250 52.09 6.97 15.94
CA CYS A 250 53.29 6.32 16.45
C CYS A 250 54.57 6.77 15.73
N PHE A 251 54.52 6.91 14.40
CA PHE A 251 55.65 7.42 13.61
C PHE A 251 55.93 8.89 13.91
N LEU A 252 54.90 9.74 14.00
CA LEU A 252 55.04 11.15 14.37
C LEU A 252 55.65 11.30 15.77
N ARG A 253 55.19 10.52 16.76
CA ARG A 253 55.80 10.50 18.11
C ARG A 253 57.26 10.05 18.10
N LYS A 254 57.67 9.20 17.16
CA LYS A 254 59.06 8.73 17.03
C LYS A 254 59.96 9.77 16.37
N ILE A 255 59.42 10.59 15.46
CA ILE A 255 60.11 11.72 14.83
C ILE A 255 60.22 12.90 15.81
N LEU A 256 59.18 13.19 16.60
CA LEU A 256 59.16 14.23 17.63
C LEU A 256 59.98 13.91 18.90
N ARG A 257 60.51 12.68 19.03
CA ARG A 257 61.39 12.27 20.14
C ARG A 257 62.87 12.14 19.74
N ARG A 258 63.22 12.51 18.52
CA ARG A 258 64.61 12.75 18.08
C ARG A 258 64.91 14.23 18.13
#